data_AF-A0A7V8VWD7-F1
#
_entry.id   AF-A0A7V8VWD7-F1
#
_cell.length_a   1.000
_cell.length_b   1.000
_cell.length_c   1.000
_cell.angle_alpha   90.00
_cell.angle_beta   90.00
_cell.angle_gamma   90.00
#
_symmetry.space_group_name_H-M   'P 1'
#
loop_
_entity.id
_entity.type
_entity.pdbx_description
1 polymer ?
#
loop_
_entity_poly.entity_id
_entity_poly.type
_entity_poly.pdbx_seq_one_letter_code
_entity_poly.pdbx_strand_id
1 'polypeptide(L)'
;MSRFFKLQVDLDDLTDAMYQFVTDPQPSRNDLPVVRELDDINHDLVDVLECMVLDGTEERQDVADFVHAVFGAQGSGPVKVES
;
A
#
# COMPACT_ATOMS: atom_id res chain seq x y z
N MET A 1 16.20 -13.77 8.63
CA MET A 1 15.42 -12.86 9.50
C MET A 1 14.11 -12.58 8.79
N SER A 2 13.14 -13.48 8.92
CA SER A 2 11.83 -13.28 8.30
C SER A 2 11.04 -12.36 9.21
N ARG A 3 11.00 -11.08 8.86
CA ARG A 3 10.12 -10.11 9.51
C ARG A 3 8.73 -10.35 8.93
N PHE A 4 8.12 -11.45 9.38
CA PHE A 4 6.69 -11.66 9.23
C PHE A 4 6.02 -10.49 9.94
N PHE A 5 5.56 -9.50 9.19
CA PHE A 5 4.50 -8.62 9.63
C PHE A 5 3.35 -9.54 10.02
N LYS A 6 3.22 -9.83 11.31
CA LYS A 6 1.92 -10.21 11.85
C LYS A 6 1.03 -9.02 11.52
N LEU A 7 0.18 -9.24 10.53
CA LEU A 7 -0.79 -8.34 9.93
C LEU A 7 -1.80 -7.86 10.99
N GLN A 8 -1.33 -7.04 11.91
CA GLN A 8 -2.09 -5.99 12.54
C GLN A 8 -1.46 -4.68 12.04
N VAL A 9 -1.31 -4.60 10.71
CA VAL A 9 -1.11 -3.32 10.04
C VAL A 9 -2.39 -2.56 10.30
N ASP A 10 -2.26 -1.46 11.04
CA ASP A 10 -3.33 -0.50 11.11
C ASP A 10 -3.46 0.08 9.70
N LEU A 11 -4.53 -0.30 9.01
CA LEU A 11 -4.77 0.14 7.63
C LEU A 11 -4.81 1.66 7.57
N ASP A 12 -5.16 2.34 8.66
CA ASP A 12 -5.19 3.80 8.77
C ASP A 12 -3.78 4.39 8.77
N ASP A 13 -2.83 3.76 9.46
CA ASP A 13 -1.41 4.17 9.52
C ASP A 13 -0.70 3.89 8.18
N LEU A 14 -1.01 2.74 7.56
CA LEU A 14 -0.54 2.43 6.20
C LEU A 14 -1.11 3.41 5.16
N THR A 15 -2.40 3.74 5.28
CA THR A 15 -3.06 4.72 4.43
C THR A 15 -2.40 6.09 4.58
N ASP A 16 -2.10 6.53 5.80
CA ASP A 16 -1.45 7.81 6.04
C ASP A 16 -0.03 7.85 5.44
N ALA A 17 0.75 6.78 5.62
CA ALA A 17 2.08 6.66 5.03
C ALA A 17 2.06 6.65 3.49
N MET A 18 1.11 5.94 2.87
CA MET A 18 0.93 5.91 1.42
C MET A 18 0.39 7.24 0.90
N TYR A 19 -0.50 7.90 1.64
CA TYR A 19 -1.01 9.22 1.30
C TYR A 19 0.10 10.28 1.34
N GLN A 20 0.97 10.24 2.34
CA GLN A 20 2.15 11.10 2.40
C GLN A 20 3.09 10.86 1.21
N PHE A 21 3.23 9.63 0.74
CA PHE A 21 4.01 9.33 -0.48
C PHE A 21 3.37 9.95 -1.73
N VAL A 22 2.05 9.76 -1.89
CA VAL A 22 1.32 10.19 -3.08
C VAL A 22 1.21 11.73 -3.17
N THR A 23 1.08 12.38 -2.01
CA THR A 23 0.98 13.85 -1.92
C THR A 23 2.32 14.57 -1.88
N ASP A 24 3.44 13.86 -1.66
CA ASP A 24 4.77 14.47 -1.70
C ASP A 24 5.26 14.62 -3.16
N PRO A 25 5.39 15.86 -3.67
CA PRO A 25 5.85 16.10 -5.03
C PRO A 25 7.38 15.95 -5.17
N GLN A 26 8.09 15.70 -4.06
CA GLN A 26 9.54 15.65 -4.02
C GLN A 26 10.06 14.23 -4.30
N PRO A 27 11.27 14.09 -4.88
CA PRO A 27 11.90 12.79 -5.08
C PRO A 27 12.28 12.07 -3.77
N SER A 28 12.20 12.77 -2.62
CA SER A 28 12.41 12.21 -1.28
C SER A 28 11.40 11.13 -0.89
N ARG A 29 10.22 11.11 -1.51
CA ARG A 29 9.20 10.08 -1.25
C ARG A 29 9.69 8.65 -1.45
N ASN A 30 10.64 8.42 -2.37
CA ASN A 30 11.21 7.10 -2.65
C ASN A 30 12.14 6.59 -1.54
N ASP A 31 12.55 7.45 -0.61
CA ASP A 31 13.34 7.06 0.56
C ASP A 31 12.45 6.65 1.75
N LEU A 32 11.13 6.83 1.65
CA LEU A 32 10.22 6.49 2.73
C LEU A 32 10.27 4.98 3.01
N PRO A 33 10.29 4.58 4.30
CA PRO A 33 10.34 3.18 4.68
C PRO A 33 9.16 2.38 4.12
N VAL A 34 7.98 3.00 3.98
CA VAL A 34 6.78 2.37 3.39
C VAL A 34 7.01 1.92 1.94
N VAL A 35 7.77 2.67 1.14
CA VAL A 35 8.05 2.34 -0.26
C VAL A 35 8.95 1.13 -0.35
N ARG A 36 10.02 1.08 0.47
CA ARG A 36 10.93 -0.07 0.50
C ARG A 36 10.24 -1.34 0.97
N GLU A 37 9.32 -1.22 1.91
CA GLU A 37 8.56 -2.37 2.41
C GLU A 37 7.51 -2.83 1.38
N LEU A 38 6.86 -1.90 0.68
CA LEU A 38 5.96 -2.22 -0.43
C LEU A 38 6.71 -2.87 -1.60
N ASP A 39 7.91 -2.39 -1.93
CA ASP A 39 8.80 -2.96 -2.95
C ASP A 39 9.22 -4.40 -2.62
N ASP A 40 9.55 -4.66 -1.34
CA ASP A 40 9.90 -6.01 -0.85
C ASP A 40 8.72 -6.98 -0.92
N ILE A 41 7.49 -6.49 -0.71
CA ILE A 41 6.25 -7.27 -0.82
C ILE A 41 5.90 -7.52 -2.29
N ASN A 42 5.79 -6.45 -3.08
CA ASN A 42 5.47 -6.48 -4.49
C ASN A 42 5.77 -5.12 -5.15
N HIS A 43 6.76 -5.10 -6.05
CA HIS A 43 7.13 -3.94 -6.85
C HIS A 43 5.95 -3.34 -7.65
N ASP A 44 4.96 -4.14 -8.07
CA ASP A 44 3.76 -3.62 -8.76
C ASP A 44 2.95 -2.64 -7.89
N LEU A 45 3.02 -2.75 -6.55
CA LEU A 45 2.31 -1.82 -5.65
C LEU A 45 2.93 -0.43 -5.66
N VAL A 46 4.26 -0.34 -5.80
CA VAL A 46 4.97 0.93 -5.90
C VAL A 46 4.62 1.62 -7.22
N ASP A 47 4.54 0.87 -8.32
CA ASP A 47 4.17 1.38 -9.64
C ASP A 47 2.76 2.00 -9.64
N VAL A 48 1.80 1.38 -8.93
CA VAL A 48 0.45 1.94 -8.76
C VAL A 48 0.46 3.22 -7.93
N LEU A 49 1.25 3.28 -6.86
CA LEU A 49 1.41 4.51 -6.08
C LEU A 49 2.03 5.64 -6.92
N GLU A 50 3.02 5.33 -7.76
CA GLU A 50 3.60 6.29 -8.68
C GLU A 50 2.58 6.76 -9.73
N CYS A 51 1.67 5.89 -10.17
CA CYS A 51 0.55 6.29 -11.02
C CYS A 51 -0.41 7.25 -10.29
N MET A 52 -0.72 7.02 -9.01
CA MET A 52 -1.55 7.93 -8.20
C MET A 52 -0.91 9.31 -8.01
N VAL A 53 0.42 9.36 -7.82
CA VAL A 53 1.15 10.62 -7.83
C VAL A 53 0.97 11.35 -9.17
N LEU A 54 1.16 10.63 -10.28
CA LEU A 54 1.08 11.21 -11.63
C LEU A 54 -0.34 11.67 -11.97
N ASP A 55 -1.35 10.98 -11.45
CA ASP A 55 -2.77 11.36 -11.55
C ASP A 55 -3.09 12.61 -10.68
N GLY A 56 -2.25 12.89 -9.68
CA GLY A 56 -2.43 14.00 -8.76
C GLY A 56 -3.48 13.68 -7.70
N THR A 57 -3.47 12.46 -7.15
CA THR A 57 -4.36 12.08 -6.06
C THR A 57 -4.08 12.93 -4.81
N GLU A 58 -5.05 13.77 -4.44
CA GLU A 58 -4.99 14.65 -3.26
C GLU A 58 -5.90 14.18 -2.12
N GLU A 59 -6.76 13.19 -2.36
CA GLU A 59 -7.69 12.71 -1.34
C GLU A 59 -7.16 11.45 -0.65
N ARG A 60 -7.09 11.50 0.69
CA ARG A 60 -6.72 10.34 1.52
C ARG A 60 -7.67 9.16 1.31
N GLN A 61 -8.92 9.42 0.93
CA GLN A 61 -9.92 8.39 0.71
C GLN A 61 -9.58 7.49 -0.49
N ASP A 62 -9.05 8.04 -1.58
CA ASP A 62 -8.65 7.24 -2.75
C ASP A 62 -7.53 6.26 -2.41
N VAL A 63 -6.58 6.72 -1.58
CA VAL A 63 -5.50 5.87 -1.06
C VAL A 63 -6.05 4.82 -0.10
N ALA A 64 -6.99 5.19 0.77
CA ALA A 64 -7.63 4.27 1.70
C ALA A 64 -8.38 3.15 0.96
N ASP A 65 -9.15 3.49 -0.07
CA ASP A 65 -9.87 2.52 -0.90
C ASP A 65 -8.90 1.55 -1.59
N PHE A 66 -7.76 2.02 -2.09
CA PHE A 66 -6.71 1.17 -2.64
C PHE A 66 -6.09 0.24 -1.58
N VAL A 67 -5.73 0.78 -0.41
CA VAL A 67 -5.18 -0.03 0.70
C VAL A 67 -6.19 -1.09 1.14
N HIS A 68 -7.47 -0.73 1.25
CA HIS A 68 -8.54 -1.67 1.57
C HIS A 68 -8.75 -2.72 0.47
N ALA A 69 -8.65 -2.36 -0.80
CA ALA A 69 -8.78 -3.31 -1.90
C ALA A 69 -7.62 -4.32 -1.94
N VAL A 70 -6.39 -3.86 -1.72
CA VAL A 70 -5.17 -4.68 -1.79
C VAL A 70 -4.99 -5.52 -0.52
N PHE A 71 -5.15 -4.91 0.66
CA PHE A 71 -4.81 -5.53 1.94
C PHE A 71 -6.05 -5.92 2.76
N GLY A 72 -7.20 -5.25 2.57
CA GLY A 72 -8.45 -5.56 3.27
C GLY A 72 -9.19 -6.80 2.74
N ALA A 73 -8.85 -7.27 1.53
CA ALA A 73 -9.48 -8.46 0.92
C ALA A 73 -8.98 -9.82 1.47
N GLN A 74 -7.96 -9.86 2.33
CA GLN A 74 -7.51 -11.09 3.01
C GLN A 74 -8.48 -11.61 4.10
N GLY A 75 -9.77 -11.27 4.00
CA GLY A 75 -10.87 -11.86 4.76
C GLY A 75 -11.94 -12.58 3.91
N SER A 76 -11.89 -12.54 2.57
CA SER A 76 -12.85 -13.27 1.72
C SER A 76 -12.37 -13.43 0.27
N GLY A 77 -11.50 -14.42 0.04
CA GLY A 77 -11.43 -15.12 -1.23
C GLY A 77 -11.82 -16.58 -1.00
N PRO A 78 -12.59 -17.24 -1.89
CA PRO A 78 -13.00 -18.61 -1.67
C PRO A 78 -11.77 -19.51 -1.67
N VAL A 79 -11.43 -20.07 -0.51
CA VAL A 79 -10.53 -21.21 -0.42
C VAL A 79 -11.19 -22.34 -1.21
N LYS A 80 -10.72 -22.56 -2.43
CA LYS A 80 -11.01 -23.78 -3.16
C LYS A 80 -10.28 -24.91 -2.44
N VAL A 81 -10.97 -25.55 -1.50
CA VAL A 81 -10.54 -26.82 -0.91
C VAL A 81 -10.65 -27.86 -2.02
N GLU A 82 -9.53 -28.21 -2.65
CA GLU A 82 -9.50 -29.39 -3.51
C GLU A 82 -9.54 -30.64 -2.63
N SER A 83 -10.51 -31.51 -2.92
CA SER A 83 -10.81 -32.78 -2.24
C SER A 83 -10.10 -33.95 -2.91
#